data_AF-A0A9P6WWR6-F1
#
_entry.id   AF-A0A9P6WWR6-F1
#
_cell.length_a   1.000
_cell.length_b   1.000
_cell.length_c   1.000
_cell.angle_alpha   90.00
_cell.angle_beta   90.00
_cell.angle_gamma   90.00
#
_symmetry.space_group_name_H-M   'P 1'
#
loop_
_entity.id
_entity.type
_entity.pdbx_description
1 polymer ?
#
loop_
_entity_poly.entity_id
_entity_poly.type
_entity_poly.pdbx_seq_one_letter_code
_entity_poly.pdbx_strand_id
1 'polypeptide(L)'
;MTGTTRNYHKTSTVPKRPFESARLDQELKLIGEFGLKNKREIWRVGFTLSKIRRAARELLKLDEKDPRRLFEARLRSCSQD
;
A
#
# COMPACT_ATOMS: atom_id res chain seq x y z
N MET A 1 13.89 20.77 -27.96
CA MET A 1 13.11 19.56 -27.62
C MET A 1 12.98 19.48 -26.10
N THR A 2 11.88 19.95 -25.53
CA THR A 2 11.64 19.83 -24.07
C THR A 2 10.80 18.57 -23.82
N GLY A 3 11.44 17.53 -23.25
CA GLY A 3 10.74 16.33 -22.82
C GLY A 3 9.77 16.65 -21.68
N THR A 4 8.55 16.14 -21.74
CA THR A 4 7.55 16.34 -20.69
C THR A 4 8.03 15.72 -19.38
N THR A 5 8.20 16.53 -18.32
CA THR A 5 8.55 16.05 -16.98
C THR A 5 7.30 15.52 -16.28
N ARG A 6 6.78 14.38 -16.76
CA ARG A 6 5.64 13.70 -16.13
C ARG A 6 6.12 12.52 -15.29
N ASN A 7 5.88 12.59 -13.99
CA ASN A 7 6.24 11.53 -13.06
C ASN A 7 5.19 10.42 -13.08
N TYR A 8 5.64 9.17 -13.27
CA TYR A 8 4.81 7.98 -13.22
C TYR A 8 5.22 7.12 -12.02
N HIS A 9 4.23 6.59 -11.29
CA HIS A 9 4.47 5.79 -10.08
C HIS A 9 3.90 4.38 -10.22
N LYS A 10 4.59 3.41 -9.62
CA LYS A 10 4.08 2.04 -9.50
C LYS A 10 3.01 1.97 -8.42
N THR A 11 1.90 1.29 -8.74
CA THR A 11 0.72 1.17 -7.87
C THR A 11 0.55 -0.21 -7.24
N SER A 12 1.33 -1.20 -7.66
CA SER A 12 1.29 -2.59 -7.17
C SER A 12 2.69 -3.18 -7.14
N THR A 13 2.89 -4.19 -6.29
CA THR A 13 4.14 -4.96 -6.19
C THR A 13 3.82 -6.44 -6.37
N VAL A 14 4.62 -7.14 -7.16
CA VAL A 14 4.44 -8.58 -7.40
C VAL A 14 4.98 -9.38 -6.21
N PRO A 15 4.30 -10.47 -5.78
CA PRO A 15 4.81 -11.37 -4.77
C PRO A 15 6.19 -11.91 -5.12
N LYS A 16 7.07 -12.06 -4.12
CA LYS A 16 8.44 -12.58 -4.32
C LYS A 16 8.45 -14.04 -4.82
N ARG A 17 7.49 -14.84 -4.33
CA ARG A 17 7.32 -16.26 -4.70
C ARG A 17 6.01 -16.41 -5.47
N PRO A 18 6.06 -16.73 -6.78
CA PRO A 18 4.85 -16.83 -7.59
C PRO A 18 3.95 -18.02 -7.21
N PHE A 19 4.53 -19.19 -6.95
CA PHE A 19 3.80 -20.45 -6.81
C PHE A 19 3.74 -20.94 -5.35
N GLU A 20 3.11 -20.15 -4.50
CA GLU A 20 2.87 -20.50 -3.10
C GLU A 20 1.39 -20.80 -2.91
N SER A 21 1.06 -22.07 -2.63
CA SER A 21 -0.33 -22.57 -2.55
C SER A 21 -1.15 -21.77 -1.53
N ALA A 22 -0.64 -21.62 -0.30
CA ALA A 22 -1.32 -20.88 0.76
C ALA A 22 -1.69 -19.43 0.36
N ARG A 23 -0.82 -18.73 -0.39
CA ARG A 23 -1.09 -17.38 -0.89
C ARG A 23 -2.16 -17.41 -1.99
N LEU A 24 -2.08 -18.37 -2.91
CA LEU A 24 -3.04 -18.49 -4.01
C LEU A 24 -4.45 -18.76 -3.50
N ASP A 25 -4.60 -19.61 -2.47
CA ASP A 25 -5.88 -19.93 -1.85
C ASP A 25 -6.48 -18.72 -1.13
N GLN A 26 -5.66 -17.96 -0.40
CA GLN A 26 -6.08 -16.70 0.24
C GLN A 26 -6.52 -15.66 -0.78
N GLU A 27 -5.77 -15.49 -1.87
CA GLU A 27 -6.14 -14.57 -2.95
C GLU A 27 -7.44 -14.99 -3.64
N LEU A 28 -7.66 -16.28 -3.84
CA LEU A 28 -8.88 -16.79 -4.45
C LEU A 28 -10.09 -16.53 -3.57
N LYS A 29 -9.96 -16.72 -2.25
CA LYS A 29 -11.00 -16.40 -1.27
C LYS A 29 -11.37 -14.91 -1.31
N LEU A 30 -10.39 -14.02 -1.30
CA LEU A 30 -10.62 -12.56 -1.40
C LEU A 30 -11.28 -12.17 -2.72
N ILE A 31 -10.88 -12.80 -3.83
CA ILE A 31 -11.53 -12.58 -5.13
C ILE A 31 -13.00 -12.96 -5.08
N GLY A 32 -13.33 -14.11 -4.48
CA GLY A 32 -14.70 -14.59 -4.34
C GLY A 32 -15.56 -13.71 -3.43
N GLU A 33 -15.01 -13.26 -2.30
CA GLU A 33 -15.74 -12.43 -1.33
C GLU A 33 -16.05 -11.02 -1.86
N PHE A 34 -15.10 -10.40 -2.56
CA PHE A 34 -15.21 -9.00 -3.00
C PHE A 34 -15.48 -8.83 -4.50
N GLY A 35 -15.60 -9.93 -5.26
CA GLY A 35 -15.90 -9.90 -6.70
C GLY A 35 -14.80 -9.26 -7.54
N LEU A 36 -13.53 -9.43 -7.17
CA LEU A 36 -12.39 -8.80 -7.85
C LEU A 36 -12.11 -9.46 -9.21
N LYS A 37 -11.76 -8.65 -10.22
CA LYS A 37 -11.51 -9.19 -11.58
C LYS A 37 -10.14 -9.84 -11.71
N ASN A 38 -9.13 -9.27 -11.07
CA ASN A 38 -7.72 -9.63 -11.25
C ASN A 38 -6.95 -9.61 -9.93
N LYS A 39 -5.96 -10.51 -9.78
CA LYS A 39 -5.00 -10.53 -8.65
C LYS A 39 -4.24 -9.20 -8.48
N ARG A 40 -4.08 -8.44 -9.55
CA ARG A 40 -3.46 -7.11 -9.52
C ARG A 40 -4.21 -6.13 -8.61
N GLU A 41 -5.53 -6.27 -8.47
CA GLU A 41 -6.33 -5.41 -7.59
C GLU A 41 -5.99 -5.68 -6.12
N ILE A 42 -5.87 -6.95 -5.74
CA ILE A 42 -5.39 -7.37 -4.43
C ILE A 42 -4.00 -6.78 -4.17
N TRP A 43 -3.08 -6.89 -5.13
CA TRP A 43 -1.72 -6.38 -4.96
C TRP A 43 -1.64 -4.85 -4.88
N ARG A 44 -2.58 -4.13 -5.49
CA ARG A 44 -2.69 -2.66 -5.33
C ARG A 44 -3.09 -2.30 -3.91
N VAL A 45 -4.13 -2.95 -3.38
CA VAL A 45 -4.60 -2.72 -2.01
C VAL A 45 -3.56 -3.17 -0.99
N GLY A 46 -2.89 -4.30 -1.21
CA GLY A 46 -1.78 -4.74 -0.38
C GLY A 46 -0.60 -3.75 -0.38
N PHE A 47 -0.33 -3.11 -1.52
CA PHE A 47 0.71 -2.10 -1.65
C PHE A 47 0.35 -0.80 -0.92
N THR A 48 -0.89 -0.32 -1.01
CA THR A 48 -1.35 0.87 -0.25
C THR A 48 -1.32 0.60 1.25
N LEU A 49 -1.83 -0.55 1.70
CA LEU A 49 -1.76 -0.97 3.09
C LEU A 49 -0.30 -1.05 3.59
N SER A 50 0.60 -1.58 2.77
CA SER A 50 2.02 -1.67 3.13
C SER A 50 2.67 -0.29 3.32
N LYS A 51 2.30 0.71 2.51
CA LYS A 51 2.75 2.10 2.68
C LYS A 51 2.26 2.69 3.99
N ILE A 52 0.98 2.52 4.30
CA ILE A 52 0.38 3.01 5.56
C ILE A 52 1.07 2.35 6.76
N ARG A 53 1.21 1.01 6.74
CA ARG A 53 1.89 0.26 7.81
C ARG A 53 3.35 0.68 7.99
N ARG A 54 4.07 0.97 6.89
CA ARG A 54 5.44 1.47 6.97
C ARG A 54 5.50 2.82 7.66
N ALA A 55 4.65 3.75 7.25
CA ALA A 55 4.57 5.07 7.87
C ALA A 55 4.25 4.97 9.36
N ALA A 56 3.23 4.18 9.72
CA ALA A 56 2.89 3.94 11.12
C ALA A 56 4.06 3.38 11.93
N ARG A 57 4.81 2.40 11.39
CA ARG A 57 6.01 1.86 12.06
C ARG A 57 7.12 2.89 12.24
N GLU A 58 7.26 3.83 11.32
CA GLU A 58 8.22 4.93 11.45
C GLU A 58 7.77 5.87 12.56
N LEU A 59 6.49 6.29 12.58
CA LEU A 59 5.92 7.19 13.59
C LEU A 59 5.93 6.60 15.01
N LEU A 60 5.66 5.29 15.15
CA LEU A 60 5.65 4.62 16.46
C LEU A 60 7.03 4.55 17.13
N LYS A 61 8.11 4.68 16.36
CA LYS A 61 9.48 4.72 16.92
C LYS A 61 9.82 6.06 17.57
N LEU A 62 9.15 7.13 17.15
CA LEU A 62 9.40 8.47 17.69
C LEU A 62 8.63 8.66 19.00
N ASP A 63 9.15 9.52 19.87
CA ASP A 63 8.49 9.89 21.12
C ASP A 63 7.12 10.55 20.87
N GLU A 64 6.22 10.45 21.85
CA GLU A 64 4.82 10.88 21.70
C GLU A 64 4.68 12.39 21.48
N LYS A 65 5.65 13.18 21.95
CA LYS A 65 5.65 14.64 21.85
C LYS A 65 6.40 15.18 20.63
N ASP A 66 6.94 14.31 19.79
CA ASP A 66 7.69 14.76 18.62
C ASP A 66 6.72 15.43 17.60
N PRO A 67 7.01 16.65 17.14
CA PRO A 67 6.16 17.36 16.19
C PRO A 67 5.92 16.58 14.90
N ARG A 68 6.85 15.72 14.48
CA ARG A 68 6.69 14.86 13.28
C ARG A 68 5.60 13.82 13.47
N ARG A 69 5.48 13.24 14.66
CA ARG A 69 4.45 12.23 14.98
C ARG A 69 3.05 12.83 14.94
N LEU A 70 2.89 14.03 15.50
CA LEU A 70 1.62 14.76 15.51
C LEU A 70 1.22 15.28 14.12
N PHE A 71 2.18 15.80 13.37
CA PHE A 71 1.94 16.40 12.05
C PHE A 71 1.64 15.36 10.96
N GLU A 72 2.46 14.30 10.85
CA GLU A 72 2.27 13.28 9.82
C GLU A 72 1.05 12.39 10.08
N ALA A 73 0.68 12.16 11.34
CA ALA A 73 -0.54 11.43 11.67
C ALA A 73 -1.80 12.15 11.20
N ARG A 74 -1.84 13.49 11.29
CA ARG A 74 -3.01 14.30 10.94
C ARG A 74 -3.21 14.55 9.45
N LEU A 75 -2.13 14.61 8.67
CA LEU A 75 -2.23 14.86 7.22
C LEU A 75 -2.53 13.61 6.40
N ARG A 76 -2.12 12.42 6.88
CA ARG A 76 -2.31 11.17 6.12
C ARG A 76 -3.74 10.63 6.17
N SER A 77 -4.58 11.09 7.10
CA SER A 77 -6.03 10.82 7.07
C SER A 77 -6.77 11.63 6.01
N CYS A 78 -6.16 12.69 5.44
CA CYS A 78 -6.81 13.68 4.58
C CYS A 78 -6.33 13.66 3.11
N SER A 79 -5.37 12.80 2.75
CA SER A 79 -4.69 12.82 1.45
C SER A 79 -4.94 11.58 0.57
N GLN A 80 -6.05 10.90 0.79
CA GLN A 80 -6.51 9.79 -0.07
C GLN A 80 -7.96 10.02 -0.55
N ASP A 81 -8.23 11.19 -1.10
CA ASP A 81 -9.32 11.42 -2.07
C ASP A 81 -8.71 11.85 -3.41
#